data_AF-A0A3B9NLT3-F1
#
_entry.id   AF-A0A3B9NLT3-F1
#
_cell.length_a   1.000
_cell.length_b   1.000
_cell.length_c   1.000
_cell.angle_alpha   90.00
_cell.angle_beta   90.00
_cell.angle_gamma   90.00
#
_symmetry.space_group_name_H-M   'P 1'
#
loop_
_entity.id
_entity.type
_entity.pdbx_description
1 polymer ?
#
loop_
_entity_poly.entity_id
_entity_poly.type
_entity_poly.pdbx_seq_one_letter_code
_entity_poly.pdbx_strand_id
1 'polypeptide(L)' 'GLAQAEDIDAAMKLGAAHPMGPLALADMIGLDVCLWVMNVLHEEFGDSKFRPCPLLKQMVDAGYLGRKTGRGFYQYGG' A
#
# COMPACT_ATOMS: atom_id res chain seq x y z
N GLY A 1 -6.22 9.66 -9.83
CA GLY A 1 -4.79 9.71 -9.49
C GLY A 1 -3.99 10.05 -10.74
N LEU A 2 -2.65 10.11 -10.63
CA LEU A 2 -1.76 10.36 -11.77
C LEU A 2 -1.60 9.14 -12.70
N ALA A 3 -1.80 7.93 -12.18
CA ALA A 3 -1.75 6.66 -12.91
C ALA A 3 -2.65 5.62 -12.21
N GLN A 4 -2.95 4.50 -12.89
CA GLN A 4 -3.67 3.37 -12.28
C GLN A 4 -2.72 2.51 -11.43
N ALA A 5 -3.29 1.68 -10.54
CA ALA A 5 -2.49 0.82 -9.67
C ALA A 5 -1.64 -0.18 -10.48
N GLU A 6 -2.23 -0.72 -11.54
CA GLU A 6 -1.61 -1.65 -12.49
C GLU A 6 -0.40 -1.01 -13.17
N ASP A 7 -0.51 0.26 -13.61
CA ASP A 7 0.55 0.99 -14.28
C ASP A 7 1.74 1.25 -13.33
N ILE A 8 1.45 1.61 -12.08
CA ILE A 8 2.47 1.85 -11.05
C ILE A 8 3.24 0.57 -10.77
N ASP A 9 2.54 -0.55 -10.58
CA ASP A 9 3.17 -1.84 -10.32
C ASP A 9 3.93 -2.36 -11.53
N ALA A 10 3.41 -2.17 -12.74
CA ALA A 10 4.09 -2.55 -13.98
C ALA A 10 5.38 -1.74 -14.17
N ALA A 11 5.35 -0.44 -13.93
CA ALA A 11 6.53 0.42 -14.03
C ALA A 11 7.64 -0.03 -13.08
N MET A 12 7.32 -0.41 -11.84
CA MET A 12 8.32 -0.89 -10.88
C MET A 12 8.85 -2.29 -11.24
N LYS A 13 8.01 -3.19 -11.75
CA LYS A 13 8.45 -4.51 -12.20
C LYS A 13 9.36 -4.43 -13.42
N LEU A 14 8.92 -3.71 -14.46
CA LEU A 14 9.61 -3.66 -15.74
C LEU A 14 10.77 -2.66 -15.75
N GLY A 15 10.61 -1.52 -15.07
CA GLY A 15 11.60 -0.45 -15.03
C GLY A 15 12.67 -0.62 -13.96
N ALA A 16 12.33 -1.18 -12.80
CA ALA A 16 13.27 -1.37 -11.68
C ALA A 16 13.59 -2.84 -11.39
N ALA A 17 13.15 -3.77 -12.26
CA ALA A 17 13.37 -5.22 -12.13
C ALA A 17 12.89 -5.82 -10.78
N HIS A 18 11.89 -5.20 -10.14
CA HIS A 18 11.30 -5.76 -8.92
C HIS A 18 10.44 -6.99 -9.25
N PRO A 19 10.48 -8.07 -8.43
CA PRO A 19 9.67 -9.27 -8.66
C PRO A 19 8.17 -9.02 -8.46
N MET A 20 7.82 -7.98 -7.69
CA MET A 20 6.46 -7.58 -7.39
C MET A 20 6.38 -6.06 -7.33
N GLY A 21 5.26 -5.49 -7.79
CA GLY A 21 5.01 -4.06 -7.68
C GLY A 21 4.67 -3.67 -6.23
N PRO A 22 4.95 -2.43 -5.83
CA PRO A 22 4.78 -1.98 -4.45
C PRO A 22 3.34 -2.06 -3.94
N LEU A 23 2.33 -1.83 -4.78
CA LEU A 23 0.93 -1.86 -4.36
C LEU A 23 0.45 -3.31 -4.15
N ALA A 24 0.79 -4.21 -5.07
CA ALA A 24 0.54 -5.63 -4.90
C ALA A 24 1.28 -6.23 -3.70
N LEU A 25 2.50 -5.74 -3.41
CA LEU A 25 3.26 -6.13 -2.23
C LEU A 25 2.59 -5.63 -0.94
N ALA A 26 2.12 -4.38 -0.92
CA ALA A 26 1.39 -3.82 0.22
C ALA A 26 0.11 -4.62 0.51
N ASP A 27 -0.66 -4.98 -0.51
CA ASP A 27 -1.85 -5.83 -0.37
C ASP A 27 -1.53 -7.25 0.12
N MET A 28 -0.33 -7.77 -0.18
CA MET A 28 0.14 -9.05 0.34
C MET A 28 0.54 -8.96 1.82
N ILE A 29 1.18 -7.87 2.24
CA ILE A 29 1.57 -7.62 3.63
C ILE A 29 0.34 -7.34 4.50
N GLY A 30 -0.58 -6.52 3.99
CA GLY A 30 -1.72 -5.97 4.72
C GLY A 30 -1.61 -4.46 4.90
N LEU A 31 -2.61 -3.72 4.45
CA LEU A 31 -2.57 -2.25 4.47
C LEU A 31 -2.62 -1.67 5.89
N ASP A 32 -3.25 -2.38 6.83
CA ASP A 32 -3.23 -2.06 8.27
C ASP A 32 -1.82 -2.17 8.86
N VAL A 33 -1.06 -3.20 8.47
CA VAL A 33 0.33 -3.36 8.89
C VAL A 33 1.20 -2.25 8.31
N CYS A 34 1.05 -1.94 7.02
CA CYS A 34 1.74 -0.81 6.39
C CYS A 34 1.44 0.51 7.11
N LEU A 35 0.17 0.77 7.43
CA LEU A 35 -0.23 1.98 8.14
C LEU A 35 0.37 2.04 9.55
N TRP A 36 0.37 0.92 10.29
CA TRP A 36 0.97 0.83 11.61
C TRP A 36 2.48 1.16 11.56
N VAL A 37 3.24 0.55 10.65
CA VAL A 37 4.67 0.83 10.49
C VAL A 37 4.91 2.31 10.18
N MET A 38 4.13 2.90 9.27
CA MET A 38 4.29 4.33 8.96
C MET A 38 3.98 5.24 10.16
N ASN A 39 2.98 4.91 10.98
CA ASN A 39 2.69 5.66 12.19
C ASN A 39 3.85 5.58 13.20
N VAL A 40 4.40 4.38 13.42
CA VAL A 40 5.58 4.19 14.29
C VAL A 40 6.76 5.01 13.78
N LEU A 41 7.08 4.94 12.48
CA LEU A 41 8.16 5.74 11.91
C LEU A 41 7.91 7.25 12.06
N HIS A 42 6.67 7.71 11.86
CA HIS A 42 6.34 9.12 12.00
C HIS A 42 6.43 9.60 13.45
N GLU A 43 6.01 8.78 14.42
CA GLU A 43 6.08 9.09 15.84
C GLU A 43 7.52 9.10 16.36
N GLU A 44 8.30 8.07 16.03
CA GLU A 44 9.68 7.91 16.53
C GLU A 44 10.66 8.93 15.93
N PHE A 45 10.52 9.24 14.63
CA PHE A 45 11.41 10.20 13.97
C PHE A 45 10.89 11.64 14.01
N GLY A 46 9.59 11.85 14.25
CA GLY A 46 8.96 13.18 14.20
C GLY A 46 9.03 13.86 12.83
N ASP A 47 9.39 13.13 11.76
CA ASP A 47 9.62 13.66 10.42
C ASP A 47 8.40 13.39 9.51
N SER A 48 7.87 14.48 8.94
CA SER A 48 6.78 14.49 7.98
C SER A 48 7.00 13.60 6.75
N LYS A 49 8.25 13.23 6.42
CA LYS A 49 8.59 12.25 5.38
C LYS A 49 7.90 10.90 5.59
N PHE A 50 7.67 10.50 6.85
CA PHE A 50 7.04 9.23 7.20
C PHE A 50 5.53 9.33 7.37
N ARG A 51 4.93 10.50 7.13
CA ARG A 51 3.49 10.70 7.30
C ARG A 51 2.71 9.75 6.38
N PRO A 52 1.80 8.90 6.92
CA PRO A 52 1.02 8.01 6.10
C PRO A 52 0.12 8.78 5.13
N CYS A 53 0.01 8.28 3.90
CA CYS A 53 -0.86 8.85 2.87
C CYS A 53 -2.34 8.83 3.32
N PRO A 54 -3.12 9.91 3.09
CA PRO A 54 -4.54 9.93 3.40
C PRO A 54 -5.33 8.77 2.78
N LEU A 55 -4.98 8.35 1.55
CA LEU A 55 -5.62 7.22 0.89
C LEU A 55 -5.40 5.91 1.65
N LEU A 56 -4.19 5.67 2.17
CA LEU A 56 -3.88 4.47 2.95
C LEU A 56 -4.75 4.40 4.22
N LYS A 57 -4.93 5.53 4.91
CA LYS A 57 -5.81 5.63 6.08
C LYS A 57 -7.25 5.30 5.70
N GLN A 58 -7.78 5.93 4.66
CA GLN A 58 -9.15 5.69 4.18
C GLN A 58 -9.40 4.23 3.79
N MET A 59 -8.42 3.56 3.17
CA MET A 59 -8.54 2.14 2.81
C MET A 59 -8.58 1.24 4.05
N VAL A 60 -7.73 1.51 5.05
CA VAL A 60 -7.74 0.77 6.32
C VAL A 60 -9.04 0.99 7.08
N ASP A 61 -9.51 2.25 7.16
CA ASP A 61 -10.78 2.60 7.79
C ASP A 61 -11.98 1.91 7.12
N ALA A 62 -11.92 1.71 5.80
CA ALA A 62 -12.93 0.99 5.02
C ALA A 62 -12.80 -0.55 5.10
N GLY A 63 -11.81 -1.09 5.81
CA GLY A 63 -11.56 -2.53 5.89
C GLY A 63 -10.95 -3.14 4.62
N TYR A 64 -10.42 -2.34 3.71
CA TYR A 64 -9.72 -2.81 2.51
C TYR A 64 -8.27 -3.12 2.86
N LEU A 65 -8.04 -4.26 3.50
CA LEU A 65 -6.74 -4.61 4.07
C LEU A 65 -5.86 -5.46 3.14
N GLY A 66 -6.18 -5.52 1.85
CA GLY A 66 -5.44 -6.31 0.86
C GLY A 66 -6.01 -7.71 0.69
N ARG A 67 -5.13 -8.68 0.44
CA ARG A 67 -5.53 -10.07 0.12
C ARG A 67 -6.36 -10.72 1.22
N LYS A 68 -6.07 -10.41 2.49
CA LYS A 68 -6.73 -11.03 3.64
C LYS A 68 -8.22 -10.66 3.80
N THR A 69 -8.66 -9.56 3.17
CA THR A 69 -10.07 -9.12 3.17
C THR A 69 -10.70 -9.18 1.77
N GLY A 70 -10.03 -9.81 0.81
CA GLY A 70 -10.50 -9.87 -0.58
C GLY A 70 -10.41 -8.54 -1.35
N ARG A 71 -9.87 -7.48 -0.73
CA ARG A 71 -9.79 -6.15 -1.35
C ARG A 71 -8.74 -5.27 -0.66
N GLY A 72 -7.90 -4.64 -1.48
CA GLY A 72 -6.98 -3.56 -1.11
C GLY A 72 -6.86 -2.58 -2.27
N PHE A 73 -5.64 -2.35 -2.78
CA PHE A 73 -5.43 -1.67 -4.05
C PHE A 73 -6.01 -2.45 -5.23
N TYR A 74 -6.02 -3.78 -5.11
CA TYR A 74 -6.68 -4.68 -6.06
C TYR A 74 -7.90 -5.37 -5.43
N GLN A 75 -8.77 -5.91 -6.28
CA GLN A 75 -9.81 -6.84 -5.84
C GLN A 75 -9.28 -8.28 -5.94
N TYR A 76 -9.48 -9.04 -4.87
CA TYR A 76 -9.08 -10.43 -4.76
C TYR A 76 -10.36 -11.26 -4.61
N GLY A 77 -10.87 -11.74 -5.74
CA GLY A 77 -12.05 -12.60 -5.82
C GLY A 77 -11.67 -14.02 -6.17
N GLY A 78 -12.16 -14.95 -5.34
CA GLY A 78 -12.28 -16.39 -5.55
C GLY A 78 -13.58 -16.85 -4.91
#